data_AF-A0A916N3Z6-F1
#
_entry.id   AF-A0A916N3Z6-F1
#
_cell.length_a   1.000
_cell.length_b   1.000
_cell.length_c   1.000
_cell.angle_alpha   90.00
_cell.angle_beta   90.00
_cell.angle_gamma   90.00
#
_symmetry.space_group_name_H-M   'P 1'
#
loop_
_entity.id
_entity.type
_entity.pdbx_description
1 polymer ?
#
loop_
_entity_poly.entity_id
_entity_poly.type
_entity_poly.pdbx_seq_one_letter_code
_entity_poly.pdbx_strand_id
1 'polypeptide(L)'
;MFNPSREEVRRFFCDAWQKQLSGGVLTPLEAIAVDWIGEHPEYQALLADTEGALAQDFTPEKGQTNPFLHLAMHLSISEQVSIDQPPGIRQAYETLTQRLDSPHEAQHQVMECLGEMLWQAQRTGLPPDGAHYVDSVRRRASR
;
A
#
# COMPACT_ATOMS: atom_id res chain seq x y z
N MET A 1 -4.34 12.16 15.90
CA MET A 1 -4.23 10.91 15.12
C MET A 1 -5.02 11.13 13.86
N PHE A 2 -4.36 11.26 12.70
CA PHE A 2 -5.04 11.40 11.42
C PHE A 2 -5.54 10.00 11.05
N ASN A 3 -6.84 9.74 11.21
CA ASN A 3 -7.46 8.48 10.82
C ASN A 3 -8.49 8.80 9.74
N PRO A 4 -8.07 8.91 8.47
CA PRO A 4 -8.98 9.30 7.41
C PRO A 4 -10.11 8.27 7.31
N SER A 5 -11.32 8.78 7.08
CA SER A 5 -12.48 7.97 6.79
C SER A 5 -12.29 7.19 5.49
N ARG A 6 -13.06 6.11 5.34
CA ARG A 6 -13.10 5.31 4.11
C ARG A 6 -13.33 6.18 2.87
N GLU A 7 -14.19 7.20 2.99
CA GLU A 7 -14.51 8.11 1.89
C GLU A 7 -13.32 8.99 1.52
N GLU A 8 -12.61 9.56 2.50
CA GLU A 8 -11.44 10.41 2.27
C GLU A 8 -10.31 9.64 1.56
N VAL A 9 -10.02 8.40 1.97
CA VAL A 9 -9.01 7.56 1.30
C VAL A 9 -9.40 7.30 -0.17
N ARG A 10 -10.67 6.99 -0.43
CA ARG A 10 -11.16 6.73 -1.78
C ARG A 10 -11.06 7.97 -2.67
N ARG A 11 -11.55 9.11 -2.17
CA ARG A 11 -11.47 10.40 -2.87
C ARG A 11 -10.03 10.75 -3.19
N PHE A 12 -9.12 10.59 -2.23
CA PHE A 12 -7.70 10.84 -2.43
C PHE A 12 -7.14 10.10 -3.66
N PHE A 13 -7.36 8.79 -3.78
CA PHE A 13 -6.85 8.03 -4.93
C PHE A 13 -7.53 8.41 -6.25
N CYS A 14 -8.85 8.67 -6.23
CA CYS A 14 -9.56 9.11 -7.44
C CYS A 14 -9.07 10.48 -7.90
N ASP A 15 -8.92 11.43 -6.98
CA ASP A 15 -8.46 12.79 -7.26
C ASP A 15 -7.02 12.80 -7.78
N ALA A 16 -6.13 11.99 -7.18
CA ALA A 16 -4.75 11.83 -7.64
C ALA A 16 -4.70 11.30 -9.08
N TRP A 17 -5.52 10.29 -9.39
CA TRP A 17 -5.59 9.71 -10.73
C TRP A 17 -6.18 10.69 -11.76
N GLN A 18 -7.25 11.42 -11.42
CA GLN A 18 -7.82 12.45 -12.29
C GLN A 18 -6.84 13.59 -12.57
N LYS A 19 -6.07 14.02 -11.56
CA LYS A 19 -4.99 15.00 -11.74
C LYS A 19 -3.93 14.48 -12.70
N GLN A 20 -3.52 13.22 -12.58
CA GLN A 20 -2.57 12.62 -13.50
C GLN A 20 -3.10 12.63 -14.95
N LEU A 21 -4.34 12.19 -15.16
CA LEU A 21 -4.95 12.13 -16.50
C LEU A 21 -5.12 13.52 -17.14
N SER A 22 -5.38 14.55 -16.33
CA SER A 22 -5.54 15.93 -16.81
C SER A 22 -4.23 16.72 -16.89
N GLY A 23 -3.09 16.13 -16.53
CA GLY A 23 -1.80 16.83 -16.47
C GLY A 23 -1.72 17.90 -15.38
N GLY A 24 -2.52 17.75 -14.32
CA GLY A 24 -2.54 18.63 -13.16
C GLY A 24 -1.28 18.50 -12.28
N VAL A 25 -1.09 19.47 -11.37
CA VAL A 25 0.01 19.43 -10.41
C VAL A 25 -0.31 18.44 -9.29
N LEU A 26 0.56 17.45 -9.11
CA LEU A 26 0.48 16.47 -8.02
C LEU A 26 1.23 16.98 -6.79
N THR A 27 0.66 16.77 -5.62
CA THR A 27 1.42 16.84 -4.36
C THR A 27 2.41 15.67 -4.26
N PRO A 28 3.42 15.72 -3.37
CA PRO A 28 4.36 14.61 -3.22
C PRO A 28 3.69 13.26 -2.90
N LEU A 29 2.66 13.25 -2.07
CA LEU A 29 1.93 12.02 -1.75
C LEU A 29 1.10 11.51 -2.93
N GLU A 30 0.48 12.42 -3.70
CA GLU A 30 -0.26 12.06 -4.91
C GLU A 30 0.67 11.50 -6.00
N ALA A 31 1.90 12.02 -6.13
CA ALA A 31 2.88 11.48 -7.06
C ALA A 31 3.21 10.00 -6.74
N ILE A 32 3.49 9.69 -5.47
CA ILE A 32 3.72 8.30 -5.03
C ILE A 32 2.47 7.44 -5.28
N ALA A 33 1.27 7.96 -5.01
CA ALA A 33 0.03 7.23 -5.27
C ALA A 33 -0.16 6.93 -6.75
N VAL A 34 0.08 7.90 -7.62
CA VAL A 34 -0.02 7.77 -9.08
C VAL A 34 0.98 6.75 -9.62
N ASP A 35 2.21 6.73 -9.10
CA ASP A 35 3.20 5.72 -9.47
C ASP A 35 2.67 4.30 -9.18
N TRP A 36 2.11 4.07 -7.99
CA TRP A 36 1.50 2.78 -7.64
C TRP A 36 0.23 2.46 -8.44
N ILE A 37 -0.58 3.47 -8.78
CA ILE A 37 -1.73 3.27 -9.68
C ILE A 37 -1.25 2.86 -11.09
N GLY A 38 -0.10 3.36 -11.54
CA GLY A 38 0.54 2.97 -12.79
C GLY A 38 0.88 1.48 -12.85
N GLU A 39 1.37 0.92 -11.73
CA GLU A 39 1.67 -0.51 -11.57
C GLU A 39 0.41 -1.40 -11.46
N HIS A 40 -0.78 -0.79 -11.28
CA HIS A 40 -2.07 -1.48 -11.12
C HIS A 40 -3.12 -1.01 -12.15
N PRO A 41 -2.94 -1.32 -13.45
CA PRO A 41 -3.88 -0.94 -14.50
C PRO A 41 -5.31 -1.46 -14.26
N GLU A 42 -5.47 -2.56 -13.53
CA GLU A 42 -6.76 -3.14 -13.15
C GLU A 42 -7.62 -2.21 -12.28
N TYR A 43 -7.02 -1.24 -11.59
CA TYR A 43 -7.74 -0.28 -10.74
C TYR A 43 -8.03 1.05 -11.43
N GLN A 44 -7.38 1.35 -12.55
CA GLN A 44 -7.47 2.66 -13.20
C GLN A 44 -8.89 3.00 -13.68
N ALA A 45 -9.64 2.02 -14.19
CA ALA A 45 -11.02 2.24 -14.63
C ALA A 45 -11.95 2.62 -13.45
N LEU A 46 -11.75 1.96 -12.30
CA LEU A 46 -12.48 2.28 -11.06
C LEU A 46 -12.11 3.68 -10.56
N LEU A 47 -10.81 4.01 -10.54
CA LEU A 47 -10.32 5.31 -10.07
C LEU A 47 -10.67 6.47 -11.01
N ALA A 48 -10.97 6.17 -12.28
CA ALA A 48 -11.47 7.14 -13.24
C ALA A 48 -12.95 7.52 -13.01
N ASP A 49 -13.70 6.73 -12.24
CA ASP A 49 -15.10 6.97 -11.89
C ASP A 49 -15.24 7.18 -10.36
N THR A 50 -15.06 8.43 -9.92
CA THR A 50 -15.11 8.78 -8.49
C THR A 50 -16.45 8.40 -7.85
N GLU A 51 -17.58 8.63 -8.53
CA GLU A 51 -18.90 8.31 -7.94
C GLU A 51 -19.08 6.80 -7.77
N GLY A 52 -18.72 6.01 -8.79
CA GLY A 52 -18.72 4.55 -8.71
C GLY A 52 -17.79 4.00 -7.63
N ALA A 53 -16.57 4.54 -7.55
CA ALA A 53 -15.58 4.21 -6.51
C ALA A 53 -16.08 4.43 -5.09
N LEU A 54 -16.83 5.51 -4.85
CA LEU A 54 -17.38 5.82 -3.53
C LEU A 54 -18.60 4.96 -3.19
N ALA A 55 -19.43 4.62 -4.17
CA ALA A 55 -20.63 3.80 -3.97
C ALA A 55 -20.33 2.29 -3.79
N GLN A 56 -19.22 1.79 -4.35
CA GLN A 56 -18.95 0.36 -4.36
C GLN A 56 -18.50 -0.19 -2.99
N ASP A 57 -19.10 -1.31 -2.57
CA ASP A 57 -18.65 -2.08 -1.41
C ASP A 57 -17.78 -3.27 -1.82
N PHE A 58 -16.52 -3.21 -1.40
CA PHE A 58 -15.53 -4.28 -1.50
C PHE A 58 -15.54 -5.06 -0.19
N THR A 59 -16.20 -6.21 -0.21
CA THR A 59 -16.30 -7.08 0.98
C THR A 59 -15.52 -8.38 0.73
N PRO A 60 -14.90 -8.97 1.76
CA PRO A 60 -14.16 -10.22 1.61
C PRO A 60 -14.98 -11.36 1.00
N GLU A 61 -16.29 -11.40 1.24
CA GLU A 61 -17.21 -12.44 0.76
C GLU A 61 -17.37 -12.44 -0.76
N LYS A 62 -17.08 -11.31 -1.43
CA LYS A 62 -17.07 -11.22 -2.89
C LYS A 62 -15.79 -11.76 -3.50
N GLY A 63 -14.81 -12.19 -2.69
CA GLY A 63 -13.51 -12.66 -3.14
C GLY A 63 -12.67 -11.59 -3.86
N GLN A 64 -13.06 -10.31 -3.75
CA GLN A 64 -12.39 -9.20 -4.40
C GLN A 64 -11.41 -8.53 -3.43
N THR A 65 -10.15 -8.42 -3.84
CA THR A 65 -9.18 -7.54 -3.19
C THR A 65 -9.74 -6.12 -3.20
N ASN A 66 -9.75 -5.45 -2.04
CA ASN A 66 -10.19 -4.06 -1.94
C ASN A 66 -9.08 -3.14 -2.51
N PRO A 67 -9.30 -2.47 -3.68
CA PRO A 67 -8.26 -1.69 -4.35
C PRO A 67 -7.71 -0.56 -3.49
N PHE A 68 -8.58 0.07 -2.69
CA PHE A 68 -8.18 1.19 -1.84
C PHE A 68 -7.33 0.75 -0.66
N LEU A 69 -7.64 -0.41 -0.08
CA LEU A 69 -6.80 -0.98 0.98
C LEU A 69 -5.43 -1.37 0.40
N HIS A 70 -5.42 -2.04 -0.76
CA HIS A 70 -4.22 -2.47 -1.45
C HIS A 70 -3.29 -1.27 -1.75
N LEU A 71 -3.81 -0.22 -2.40
CA LEU A 71 -3.05 0.99 -2.70
C LEU A 71 -2.61 1.74 -1.43
N ALA A 72 -3.45 1.79 -0.40
CA ALA A 72 -3.06 2.40 0.88
C ALA A 72 -1.93 1.63 1.58
N MET A 73 -1.87 0.31 1.42
CA MET A 73 -0.75 -0.50 1.92
C MET A 73 0.54 -0.18 1.16
N HIS A 74 0.51 0.02 -0.16
CA HIS A 74 1.67 0.51 -0.91
C HIS A 74 2.18 1.87 -0.40
N LEU A 75 1.28 2.83 -0.14
CA LEU A 75 1.66 4.12 0.44
C LEU A 75 2.28 3.98 1.83
N SER A 76 1.66 3.14 2.68
CA SER A 76 2.16 2.87 4.03
C SER A 76 3.57 2.28 4.00
N ILE A 77 3.80 1.29 3.13
CA ILE A 77 5.13 0.65 2.97
C ILE A 77 6.14 1.66 2.41
N SER A 78 5.73 2.48 1.44
CA SER A 78 6.60 3.52 0.86
C SER A 78 7.03 4.53 1.92
N GLU A 79 6.13 4.95 2.80
CA GLU A 79 6.45 5.80 3.94
C GLU A 79 7.39 5.08 4.92
N GLN A 80 7.05 3.86 5.35
CA GLN A 80 7.86 3.04 6.25
C GLN A 80 9.31 2.91 5.77
N VAL A 81 9.51 2.63 4.49
CA VAL A 81 10.84 2.55 3.85
C VAL A 81 11.52 3.93 3.81
N SER A 82 10.78 4.98 3.45
CA SER A 82 11.28 6.35 3.36
C SER A 82 11.79 6.86 4.71
N ILE A 83 11.10 6.58 5.81
CA ILE A 83 11.50 7.04 7.15
C ILE A 83 12.25 5.97 7.98
N ASP A 84 12.48 4.78 7.41
CA ASP A 84 13.03 3.60 8.08
C ASP A 84 12.31 3.28 9.40
N GLN A 85 10.98 3.19 9.35
CA GLN A 85 10.14 2.82 10.49
C GLN A 85 9.22 1.66 10.13
N PRO A 86 9.29 0.51 10.82
CA PRO A 86 10.23 0.21 11.91
C PRO A 86 11.71 0.15 11.46
N PRO A 87 12.68 0.40 12.37
CA PRO A 87 14.09 0.48 12.00
C PRO A 87 14.61 -0.78 11.29
N GLY A 88 15.32 -0.58 10.18
CA GLY A 88 15.86 -1.65 9.35
C GLY A 88 14.92 -2.14 8.25
N ILE A 89 13.69 -1.64 8.16
CA ILE A 89 12.78 -1.96 7.05
C ILE A 89 13.31 -1.49 5.71
N ARG A 90 13.99 -0.33 5.66
CA ARG A 90 14.54 0.22 4.41
C ARG A 90 15.56 -0.74 3.82
N GLN A 91 16.56 -1.15 4.61
CA GLN A 91 17.59 -2.07 4.15
C GLN A 91 17.02 -3.43 3.74
N ALA A 92 16.04 -3.94 4.51
CA ALA A 92 15.37 -5.20 4.20
C ALA A 92 14.63 -5.13 2.87
N TYR A 93 13.89 -4.05 2.62
CA TYR A 93 13.20 -3.78 1.37
C TYR A 93 14.17 -3.61 0.20
N GLU A 94 15.22 -2.80 0.33
CA GLU A 94 16.22 -2.58 -0.72
C GLU A 94 16.89 -3.90 -1.15
N THR A 95 17.25 -4.75 -0.19
CA THR A 95 17.83 -6.08 -0.46
C THR A 95 16.82 -6.98 -1.19
N LEU A 96 15.56 -6.97 -0.76
CA LEU A 96 14.49 -7.74 -1.37
C LEU A 96 14.25 -7.29 -2.83
N THR A 97 14.18 -5.99 -3.06
CA THR A 97 14.01 -5.37 -4.38
C THR A 97 15.16 -5.73 -5.31
N GLN A 98 16.42 -5.63 -4.85
CA GLN A 98 17.59 -6.00 -5.64
C GLN A 98 17.56 -7.47 -6.07
N ARG A 99 17.12 -8.35 -5.18
CA ARG A 99 17.06 -9.78 -5.49
C ARG A 99 15.92 -10.12 -6.45
N LEU A 100 14.77 -9.47 -6.30
CA LEU A 100 13.59 -9.70 -7.15
C LEU A 100 13.67 -8.96 -8.50
N ASP A 101 14.58 -8.00 -8.64
CA ASP A 101 14.67 -7.08 -9.77
C ASP A 101 13.33 -6.38 -10.08
N SER A 102 12.54 -6.12 -9.03
CA SER A 102 11.21 -5.55 -9.14
C SER A 102 10.78 -4.89 -7.82
N PRO A 103 10.65 -3.55 -7.80
CA PRO A 103 10.06 -2.83 -6.67
C PRO A 103 8.61 -3.24 -6.40
N HIS A 104 7.85 -3.52 -7.46
CA HIS A 104 6.44 -3.93 -7.37
C HIS A 104 6.28 -5.28 -6.66
N GLU A 105 7.02 -6.30 -7.12
CA GLU A 105 7.00 -7.61 -6.48
C GLU A 105 7.57 -7.54 -5.05
N ALA A 106 8.61 -6.74 -4.83
CA ALA A 106 9.13 -6.51 -3.48
C ALA A 106 8.07 -5.90 -2.55
N GLN A 107 7.33 -4.87 -2.98
CA GLN A 107 6.27 -4.30 -2.16
C GLN A 107 5.12 -5.28 -1.90
N HIS A 108 4.73 -6.13 -2.87
CA HIS A 108 3.75 -7.19 -2.60
C HIS A 108 4.25 -8.19 -1.54
N GLN A 109 5.52 -8.59 -1.61
CA GLN A 109 6.12 -9.47 -0.61
C GLN A 109 6.20 -8.81 0.78
N VAL A 110 6.47 -7.51 0.84
CA VAL A 110 6.41 -6.74 2.09
C VAL A 110 4.97 -6.60 2.60
N MET A 111 4.00 -6.40 1.72
CA MET A 111 2.58 -6.27 2.04
C MET A 111 2.04 -7.50 2.75
N GLU A 112 2.43 -8.70 2.31
CA GLU A 112 2.09 -9.95 3.01
C GLU A 112 2.66 -10.00 4.44
N CYS A 113 3.91 -9.54 4.64
CA CYS A 113 4.50 -9.45 5.99
C CYS A 113 3.79 -8.41 6.87
N LEU A 114 3.40 -7.28 6.29
CA LEU A 114 2.63 -6.23 6.96
C LEU A 114 1.24 -6.75 7.36
N GLY A 115 0.55 -7.43 6.44
CA GLY A 115 -0.75 -8.05 6.67
C GLY A 115 -0.70 -9.09 7.79
N GLU A 116 0.33 -9.95 7.79
CA GLU A 116 0.56 -10.91 8.87
C GLU A 116 0.74 -10.21 10.23
N MET A 117 1.59 -9.17 10.31
CA MET A 117 1.80 -8.41 11.54
C MET A 117 0.49 -7.82 12.08
N LEU A 118 -0.29 -7.17 11.21
CA LEU A 118 -1.57 -6.56 11.58
C LEU A 118 -2.60 -7.61 12.03
N TRP A 119 -2.68 -8.74 11.33
CA TRP A 119 -3.56 -9.84 11.71
C TRP A 119 -3.19 -10.44 13.06
N GLN A 120 -1.90 -10.64 13.34
CA GLN A 120 -1.43 -11.12 14.64
C GLN A 120 -1.76 -10.14 15.77
N ALA A 121 -1.55 -8.85 15.55
CA ALA A 121 -1.90 -7.79 16.50
C ALA A 121 -3.41 -7.80 16.80
N GLN A 122 -4.24 -7.86 15.76
CA GLN A 122 -5.70 -7.92 15.91
C GLN A 122 -6.15 -9.17 16.69
N ARG A 123 -5.60 -10.34 16.36
CA ARG A 123 -5.96 -11.62 16.97
C ARG A 123 -5.55 -11.72 18.44
N THR A 124 -4.40 -11.15 18.79
CA THR A 124 -3.83 -11.24 20.16
C THR A 124 -4.21 -10.05 21.04
N GLY A 125 -4.68 -8.95 20.46
CA GLY A 125 -4.91 -7.68 21.17
C GLY A 125 -3.62 -6.95 21.57
N LEU A 126 -2.45 -7.44 21.14
CA LEU A 126 -1.16 -6.81 21.39
C LEU A 126 -0.84 -5.76 20.33
N PRO A 127 0.04 -4.78 20.62
CA PRO A 127 0.53 -3.85 19.61
C PRO A 127 1.23 -4.58 18.44
N PRO A 128 1.24 -4.00 17.22
CA PRO A 128 1.98 -4.55 16.10
C PRO A 128 3.48 -4.74 16.41
N ASP A 129 4.00 -5.93 16.12
CA ASP A 129 5.40 -6.28 16.32
C ASP A 129 6.25 -5.89 15.10
N GLY A 130 6.77 -4.66 15.14
CA GLY A 130 7.62 -4.12 14.07
C GLY A 130 8.93 -4.89 13.89
N ALA A 131 9.50 -5.48 14.94
CA ALA A 131 10.74 -6.25 14.84
C ALA A 131 10.50 -7.56 14.07
N HIS A 132 9.42 -8.28 14.42
CA HIS A 132 9.04 -9.48 13.69
C HIS A 132 8.68 -9.18 12.23
N TYR A 133 8.02 -8.05 11.96
CA TYR A 133 7.74 -7.60 10.60
C TYR A 133 9.02 -7.41 9.76
N VAL A 134 10.02 -6.69 10.27
CA VAL A 134 11.31 -6.50 9.57
C VAL A 134 12.02 -7.82 9.35
N ASP A 135 12.06 -8.70 10.35
CA ASP A 135 12.72 -10.00 10.23
C ASP A 135 12.01 -10.90 9.21
N SER A 136 10.69 -10.83 9.11
CA SER A 136 9.94 -11.51 8.05
C SER A 136 10.31 -11.02 6.65
N VAL A 137 10.48 -9.70 6.45
CA VAL A 137 10.95 -9.13 5.19
C VAL A 137 12.40 -9.56 4.89
N ARG A 138 13.29 -9.55 5.88
CA ARG A 138 14.69 -10.01 5.72
C ARG A 138 14.77 -11.48 5.32
N ARG A 139 13.97 -12.34 5.97
CA ARG A 139 13.84 -13.76 5.58
C ARG A 139 13.33 -13.91 4.16
N ARG A 140 12.40 -13.04 3.74
CA ARG A 140 11.98 -13.03 2.34
C ARG A 140 13.14 -12.68 1.47
N ALA A 141 14.01 -11.71 1.80
CA ALA A 141 15.15 -11.24 0.99
C ALA A 141 16.37 -12.19 0.91
N SER A 142 16.47 -13.20 1.79
CA SER A 142 17.63 -14.11 1.85
C SER A 142 17.40 -15.51 1.25
N ARG A 143 16.18 -15.80 0.80
CA ARG A 143 15.84 -17.04 0.06
C ARG A 143 16.41 -17.06 -1.35
#